data_AF-A0A845TPM8-F1
#
_entry.id   AF-A0A845TPM8-F1
#
_cell.length_a   1.000
_cell.length_b   1.000
_cell.length_c   1.000
_cell.angle_alpha   90.00
_cell.angle_beta   90.00
_cell.angle_gamma   90.00
#
_symmetry.space_group_name_H-M   'P 1'
#
loop_
_entity.id
_entity.type
_entity.pdbx_description
1 polymer ?
#
loop_
_entity_poly.entity_id
_entity_poly.type
_entity_poly.pdbx_seq_one_letter_code
_entity_poly.pdbx_strand_id
1 'polypeptide(L)'
;MSASTTRQQRLFEYAAIAVFALLAGWSALRLAATAQWLLLPILLLAAPVAWLFTDLLSGVVHWACDCFGSVNTPVVGNAIIRPFREHHGDPQAMTQHDFVETHGASCFAALPFLIASSLLPLDGFLADLLQASLLLIALGALATNQCHKWAHMDRAAVPAAIRWAQRHHLVLPDWHHRQHHTAPFDSHYCMSSGWLNPLFNAVLLRCRR
;
A
#
# COMPACT_ATOMS: atom_id res chain seq x y z
N MET A 1 -5.14 20.00 2.80
CA MET A 1 -4.31 20.18 1.59
C MET A 1 -2.98 20.71 2.05
N SER A 2 -1.91 19.93 1.88
CA SER A 2 -0.56 20.43 2.12
C SER A 2 -0.22 21.56 1.14
N ALA A 3 0.80 22.36 1.45
CA ALA A 3 1.22 23.47 0.60
C ALA A 3 1.70 23.03 -0.80
N SER A 4 1.98 21.74 -1.01
CA SER A 4 2.47 21.17 -2.28
C SER A 4 1.39 20.55 -3.16
N THR A 5 0.16 20.32 -2.67
CA THR A 5 -0.91 19.69 -3.48
C THR A 5 -1.56 20.67 -4.46
N THR A 6 -1.41 20.43 -5.76
CA THR A 6 -2.11 21.22 -6.79
C THR A 6 -3.56 20.79 -6.95
N ARG A 7 -4.42 21.67 -7.49
CA ARG A 7 -5.81 21.32 -7.84
C ARG A 7 -5.90 20.14 -8.81
N GLN A 8 -4.96 20.07 -9.77
CA GLN A 8 -4.89 18.96 -10.73
C GLN A 8 -4.56 17.64 -10.05
N GLN A 9 -3.56 17.64 -9.15
CA GLN A 9 -3.21 16.47 -8.35
C GLN A 9 -4.41 15.99 -7.51
N ARG A 10 -5.10 16.93 -6.85
CA ARG A 10 -6.29 16.59 -6.04
C ARG A 10 -7.42 15.99 -6.88
N LEU A 11 -7.69 16.51 -8.07
CA LEU A 11 -8.67 15.93 -9.00
C LEU A 11 -8.28 14.51 -9.44
N PHE A 12 -7.00 14.29 -9.73
CA PHE A 12 -6.47 12.97 -10.05
C PHE A 12 -6.67 11.98 -8.90
N GLU A 13 -6.37 12.37 -7.66
CA GLU A 13 -6.55 11.52 -6.48
C GLU A 13 -8.02 11.14 -6.26
N TYR A 14 -8.94 12.10 -6.40
CA TYR A 14 -10.37 11.82 -6.34
C TYR A 14 -10.81 10.83 -7.43
N ALA A 15 -10.35 11.03 -8.66
CA ALA A 15 -10.66 10.12 -9.76
C ALA A 15 -10.10 8.71 -9.50
N ALA A 16 -8.86 8.61 -9.02
CA ALA A 16 -8.23 7.34 -8.68
C ALA A 16 -8.98 6.60 -7.57
N ILE A 17 -9.38 7.29 -6.51
CA ILE A 17 -10.18 6.72 -5.40
C ILE A 17 -11.55 6.28 -5.90
N ALA A 18 -12.22 7.08 -6.73
CA ALA A 18 -13.53 6.74 -7.27
C ALA A 18 -13.48 5.47 -8.15
N VAL A 19 -12.53 5.42 -9.08
CA VAL A 19 -12.34 4.24 -9.95
C VAL A 19 -11.94 3.01 -9.13
N PHE A 20 -11.05 3.18 -8.15
CA PHE A 20 -10.68 2.10 -7.23
C PHE A 20 -11.90 1.55 -6.49
N ALA A 21 -12.73 2.42 -5.90
CA ALA A 21 -13.91 2.01 -5.15
C ALA A 21 -14.92 1.28 -6.03
N LEU A 22 -15.14 1.75 -7.25
CA LEU A 22 -16.04 1.11 -8.21
C LEU A 22 -15.55 -0.29 -8.61
N LEU A 23 -14.27 -0.44 -8.95
CA LEU A 23 -13.70 -1.72 -9.35
C LEU A 23 -13.58 -2.70 -8.17
N ALA A 24 -13.21 -2.22 -6.98
CA ALA A 24 -13.17 -3.04 -5.77
C ALA A 24 -14.58 -3.53 -5.39
N GLY A 25 -15.59 -2.65 -5.45
CA GLY A 25 -16.99 -3.02 -5.23
C GLY A 25 -17.48 -4.04 -6.25
N TRP A 26 -17.18 -3.83 -7.54
CA TRP A 26 -17.51 -4.78 -8.59
C TRP A 26 -16.84 -6.15 -8.38
N SER A 27 -15.55 -6.17 -8.10
CA SER A 27 -14.80 -7.40 -7.80
C SER A 27 -15.39 -8.13 -6.58
N ALA A 28 -15.70 -7.42 -5.49
CA ALA A 28 -16.30 -8.02 -4.30
C ALA A 28 -17.69 -8.62 -4.59
N LEU A 29 -18.53 -7.93 -5.36
CA LEU A 29 -19.85 -8.42 -5.76
C LEU A 29 -19.75 -9.69 -6.62
N ARG A 30 -18.82 -9.71 -7.58
CA ARG A 30 -18.57 -10.91 -8.40
C ARG A 30 -18.14 -12.08 -7.55
N LEU A 31 -17.17 -11.88 -6.65
CA LEU A 31 -16.67 -12.92 -5.76
C LEU A 31 -17.76 -13.47 -4.85
N ALA A 32 -18.58 -12.60 -4.26
CA ALA A 32 -19.67 -13.03 -3.39
C ALA A 32 -20.71 -13.86 -4.16
N ALA A 33 -21.00 -13.50 -5.41
CA ALA A 33 -21.94 -14.22 -6.26
C ALA A 33 -21.44 -15.62 -6.67
N THR A 34 -20.14 -15.79 -6.90
CA THR A 34 -19.55 -17.08 -7.34
C THR A 34 -19.15 -17.97 -6.18
N ALA A 35 -18.46 -17.42 -5.18
CA ALA A 35 -17.93 -18.18 -4.05
C ALA A 35 -19.05 -18.67 -3.11
N GLN A 36 -20.16 -17.94 -2.98
CA GLN A 36 -21.29 -18.31 -2.13
C GLN A 36 -20.84 -18.72 -0.71
N TRP A 37 -21.14 -19.95 -0.28
CA TRP A 37 -20.76 -20.49 1.03
C TRP A 37 -19.25 -20.72 1.20
N LEU A 38 -18.48 -20.76 0.11
CA LEU A 38 -17.01 -20.84 0.12
C LEU A 38 -16.33 -19.48 0.31
N LEU A 39 -17.07 -18.36 0.33
CA LEU A 39 -16.51 -17.02 0.43
C LEU A 39 -15.61 -16.86 1.66
N LEU A 40 -16.07 -17.28 2.84
CA LEU A 40 -15.28 -17.15 4.07
C LEU A 40 -14.00 -18.01 4.02
N PRO A 41 -14.04 -19.32 3.71
CA PRO A 41 -12.83 -20.11 3.49
C PRO A 41 -11.85 -19.49 2.49
N ILE A 42 -12.35 -18.97 1.37
CA ILE A 42 -11.53 -18.31 0.34
C ILE A 42 -10.84 -17.08 0.92
N LEU A 43 -11.56 -16.21 1.62
CA LEU A 43 -10.97 -15.02 2.23
C LEU A 43 -9.94 -15.36 3.32
N LEU A 44 -10.20 -16.39 4.13
CA LEU A 44 -9.27 -16.85 5.17
C LEU A 44 -7.96 -17.40 4.58
N LEU A 45 -8.03 -18.04 3.42
CA LEU A 45 -6.84 -18.54 2.71
C LEU A 45 -6.13 -17.42 1.95
N ALA A 46 -6.87 -16.52 1.31
CA ALA A 46 -6.31 -15.44 0.51
C ALA A 46 -5.66 -14.34 1.36
N ALA A 47 -6.26 -13.97 2.50
CA ALA A 47 -5.84 -12.79 3.27
C ALA A 47 -4.38 -12.84 3.78
N PRO A 48 -3.88 -13.94 4.36
CA PRO A 48 -2.48 -13.99 4.81
C PRO A 48 -1.48 -13.88 3.65
N VAL A 49 -1.78 -14.55 2.53
CA VAL A 49 -0.94 -14.54 1.33
C VAL A 49 -0.95 -13.15 0.69
N ALA A 50 -2.13 -12.55 0.55
CA ALA A 50 -2.29 -11.19 0.05
C ALA A 50 -1.55 -10.18 0.93
N TRP A 51 -1.64 -10.29 2.25
CA TRP A 51 -0.95 -9.38 3.18
C TRP A 51 0.58 -9.46 3.05
N LEU A 52 1.12 -10.67 2.97
CA LEU A 52 2.55 -10.89 2.69
C LEU A 52 2.95 -10.29 1.34
N PHE A 53 2.16 -10.54 0.30
CA PHE A 53 2.45 -10.02 -1.03
C PHE A 53 2.38 -8.50 -1.10
N THR A 54 1.42 -7.89 -0.41
CA THR A 54 1.32 -6.44 -0.27
C THR A 54 2.52 -5.87 0.50
N ASP A 55 2.97 -6.52 1.58
CA ASP A 55 4.19 -6.12 2.29
C ASP A 55 5.42 -6.14 1.36
N LEU A 56 5.58 -7.20 0.57
CA LEU A 56 6.66 -7.30 -0.44
C LEU A 56 6.55 -6.18 -1.49
N LEU A 57 5.38 -6.04 -2.11
CA LEU A 57 5.15 -5.06 -3.17
C LEU A 57 5.35 -3.64 -2.66
N SER A 58 4.95 -3.35 -1.43
CA SER A 58 5.21 -2.05 -0.80
C SER A 58 6.70 -1.75 -0.72
N GLY A 59 7.52 -2.75 -0.34
CA GLY A 59 8.97 -2.61 -0.32
C GLY A 59 9.56 -2.40 -1.71
N VAL A 60 9.11 -3.17 -2.71
CA VAL A 60 9.55 -3.03 -4.10
C VAL A 60 9.23 -1.64 -4.65
N VAL A 61 8.00 -1.16 -4.47
CA VAL A 61 7.57 0.16 -4.95
C VAL A 61 8.32 1.27 -4.22
N HIS A 62 8.49 1.15 -2.91
CA HIS A 62 9.21 2.13 -2.10
C HIS A 62 10.68 2.23 -2.55
N TRP A 63 11.39 1.10 -2.60
CA TRP A 63 12.76 1.05 -3.12
C TRP A 63 12.86 1.62 -4.54
N ALA A 64 11.94 1.26 -5.43
CA ALA A 64 11.98 1.73 -6.82
C ALA A 64 11.81 3.25 -6.92
N CYS A 65 10.90 3.84 -6.13
CA CYS A 65 10.66 5.29 -6.13
C CYS A 65 11.83 6.08 -5.51
N ASP A 66 12.51 5.47 -4.55
CA ASP A 66 13.70 6.06 -3.93
C ASP A 66 14.90 6.06 -4.86
N CYS A 67 15.11 4.96 -5.58
CA CYS A 67 16.34 4.76 -6.35
C CYS A 67 16.23 5.18 -7.81
N PHE A 68 15.04 5.16 -8.40
CA PHE A 68 14.85 5.36 -9.83
C PHE A 68 13.79 6.41 -10.14
N GLY A 69 13.77 6.81 -11.41
CA GLY A 69 12.81 7.78 -11.93
C GLY A 69 13.10 9.22 -11.50
N SER A 70 12.24 10.11 -11.98
CA SER A 70 12.36 11.55 -11.75
C SER A 70 11.03 12.11 -11.27
N VAL A 71 11.09 13.09 -10.36
CA VAL A 71 9.91 13.87 -9.95
C VAL A 71 9.28 14.64 -11.11
N ASN A 72 10.00 14.80 -12.23
CA ASN A 72 9.52 15.46 -13.45
C ASN A 72 8.83 14.51 -14.43
N THR A 73 8.77 13.20 -14.15
CA THR A 73 8.04 12.25 -15.00
C THR A 73 6.54 12.59 -14.99
N PRO A 74 5.88 12.74 -16.16
CA PRO A 74 4.46 13.09 -16.21
C PRO A 74 3.61 12.11 -15.41
N VAL A 75 2.67 12.65 -14.61
CA VAL A 75 1.78 11.92 -13.69
C VAL A 75 2.55 11.22 -12.56
N VAL A 76 3.38 10.21 -12.86
CA VAL A 76 4.07 9.34 -11.89
C VAL A 76 5.06 10.11 -11.02
N GLY A 77 5.77 11.08 -11.58
CA GLY A 77 6.80 11.84 -10.87
C GLY A 77 6.24 12.61 -9.67
N ASN A 78 5.18 13.38 -9.89
CA ASN A 78 4.53 14.14 -8.82
C ASN A 78 3.59 13.29 -7.95
N ALA A 79 2.85 12.34 -8.53
CA ALA A 79 1.84 11.59 -7.79
C ALA A 79 2.42 10.43 -6.96
N ILE A 80 3.58 9.88 -7.33
CA ILE A 80 4.14 8.69 -6.68
C ILE A 80 5.56 8.97 -6.18
N ILE A 81 6.50 9.31 -7.08
CA ILE A 81 7.93 9.41 -6.74
C ILE A 81 8.21 10.52 -5.72
N ARG A 82 7.63 11.71 -5.94
CA ARG A 82 7.82 12.87 -5.08
C ARG A 82 7.45 12.59 -3.62
N PRO A 83 6.24 12.08 -3.29
CA PRO A 83 5.89 11.71 -1.92
C PRO A 83 6.92 10.79 -1.24
N PHE A 84 7.42 9.77 -1.95
CA PHE A 84 8.47 8.88 -1.44
C PHE A 84 9.81 9.57 -1.21
N ARG A 85 10.13 10.67 -1.89
CA ARG A 85 11.40 11.38 -1.62
C ARG A 85 11.26 12.46 -0.56
N GLU A 86 10.16 13.20 -0.59
CA GLU A 86 9.90 14.29 0.35
C GLU A 86 9.73 13.77 1.78
N HIS A 87 9.14 12.58 1.98
CA HIS A 87 8.96 12.02 3.33
C HIS A 87 10.28 11.66 4.05
N HIS A 88 11.40 11.53 3.34
CA HIS A 88 12.71 11.37 4.02
C HIS A 88 13.23 12.68 4.60
N GLY A 89 12.84 13.82 4.02
CA GLY A 89 13.17 15.14 4.53
C GLY A 89 12.27 15.55 5.69
N ASP A 90 10.97 15.26 5.58
CA ASP A 90 9.99 15.48 6.64
C ASP A 90 9.04 14.27 6.78
N PRO A 91 9.41 13.27 7.62
CA PRO A 91 8.60 12.08 7.79
C PRO A 91 7.24 12.34 8.46
N GLN A 92 7.13 13.41 9.25
CA GLN A 92 5.90 13.73 9.97
C GLN A 92 4.87 14.45 9.09
N ALA A 93 5.27 15.08 7.97
CA ALA A 93 4.35 15.73 7.04
C ALA A 93 3.17 14.83 6.62
N MET A 94 3.44 13.55 6.32
CA MET A 94 2.42 12.59 5.91
C MET A 94 1.34 12.34 6.98
N THR A 95 1.66 12.55 8.26
CA THR A 95 0.68 12.40 9.34
C THR A 95 -0.43 13.45 9.28
N GLN A 96 -0.18 14.59 8.62
CA GLN A 96 -1.09 15.72 8.48
C GLN A 96 -1.96 15.64 7.22
N HIS A 97 -1.67 14.71 6.32
CA HIS A 97 -2.42 14.51 5.09
C HIS A 97 -3.86 14.09 5.41
N ASP A 98 -4.83 14.54 4.62
CA ASP A 98 -6.19 14.02 4.68
C ASP A 98 -6.27 12.62 4.03
N PHE A 99 -7.46 11.99 4.06
CA PHE A 99 -7.67 10.67 3.47
C PHE A 99 -7.28 10.63 1.98
N VAL A 100 -7.64 11.68 1.23
CA VAL A 100 -7.44 11.73 -0.22
C VAL A 100 -5.96 11.79 -0.56
N GLU A 101 -5.23 12.66 0.13
CA GLU A 101 -3.78 12.81 -0.03
C GLU A 101 -3.01 11.58 0.47
N THR A 102 -3.53 10.91 1.50
CA THR A 102 -2.94 9.67 2.02
C THR A 102 -3.16 8.49 1.07
N HIS A 103 -4.28 8.40 0.34
CA HIS A 103 -4.63 7.16 -0.38
C HIS A 103 -4.68 7.28 -1.90
N GLY A 104 -4.76 8.48 -2.48
CA GLY A 104 -4.96 8.64 -3.92
C GLY A 104 -3.91 7.94 -4.78
N ALA A 105 -2.63 8.08 -4.43
CA ALA A 105 -1.54 7.40 -5.12
C ALA A 105 -1.59 5.87 -4.99
N SER A 106 -1.90 5.36 -3.79
CA SER A 106 -2.05 3.92 -3.53
C SER A 106 -3.24 3.33 -4.31
N CYS A 107 -4.37 4.03 -4.36
CA CYS A 107 -5.54 3.64 -5.16
C CYS A 107 -5.17 3.54 -6.64
N PHE A 108 -4.46 4.54 -7.18
CA PHE A 108 -4.00 4.53 -8.57
C PHE A 108 -3.05 3.36 -8.85
N ALA A 109 -2.03 3.17 -7.99
CA ALA A 109 -1.05 2.09 -8.13
C ALA A 109 -1.69 0.69 -8.04
N ALA A 110 -2.82 0.55 -7.33
CA ALA A 110 -3.54 -0.70 -7.17
C ALA A 110 -4.54 -1.02 -8.30
N LEU A 111 -4.82 -0.08 -9.21
CA LEU A 111 -5.78 -0.30 -10.31
C LEU A 111 -5.47 -1.52 -11.19
N PRO A 112 -4.22 -1.86 -11.55
CA PRO A 112 -3.94 -3.05 -12.35
C PRO A 112 -4.43 -4.35 -11.68
N PHE A 113 -4.31 -4.47 -10.35
CA PHE A 113 -4.80 -5.64 -9.61
C PHE A 113 -6.33 -5.71 -9.62
N LEU A 114 -7.01 -4.58 -9.47
CA LEU A 114 -8.47 -4.53 -9.55
C LEU A 114 -9.00 -4.79 -10.95
N ILE A 115 -8.33 -4.30 -11.99
CA ILE A 115 -8.67 -4.59 -13.38
C ILE A 115 -8.51 -6.08 -13.66
N ALA A 116 -7.38 -6.69 -13.27
CA ALA A 116 -7.16 -8.12 -13.40
C ALA A 116 -8.23 -8.93 -12.64
N SER A 117 -8.50 -8.56 -11.38
CA SER A 117 -9.56 -9.17 -10.55
C SER A 117 -10.95 -9.05 -11.21
N SER A 118 -11.25 -7.90 -11.84
CA SER A 118 -12.52 -7.63 -12.48
C SER A 118 -12.71 -8.36 -13.81
N LEU A 119 -11.63 -8.69 -14.51
CA LEU A 119 -11.64 -9.39 -15.79
C LEU A 119 -11.46 -10.91 -15.66
N LEU A 120 -11.04 -11.40 -14.49
CA LEU A 120 -10.78 -12.82 -14.28
C LEU A 120 -12.07 -13.63 -14.49
N PRO A 121 -12.07 -14.66 -15.36
CA PRO A 121 -13.14 -15.64 -15.43
C PRO A 121 -13.23 -16.42 -14.12
N LEU A 122 -14.44 -16.59 -13.58
CA LEU A 122 -14.68 -17.28 -12.32
C LEU A 122 -15.45 -18.55 -12.59
N ASP A 123 -14.72 -19.65 -12.74
CA ASP A 123 -15.22 -20.97 -13.13
C ASP A 123 -14.88 -22.06 -12.09
N GLY A 124 -14.43 -21.67 -10.90
CA GLY A 124 -14.20 -22.58 -9.79
C GLY A 124 -13.38 -21.98 -8.64
N PHE A 125 -13.14 -22.82 -7.64
CA PHE A 125 -12.50 -22.43 -6.38
C PHE A 125 -11.14 -21.72 -6.55
N LEU A 126 -10.27 -22.22 -7.44
CA LEU A 126 -8.95 -21.60 -7.65
C LEU A 126 -9.05 -20.23 -8.31
N ALA A 127 -10.02 -20.03 -9.21
CA ALA A 127 -10.27 -18.74 -9.84
C ALA A 127 -10.81 -17.75 -8.81
N ASP A 128 -11.76 -18.17 -7.96
CA ASP A 128 -12.28 -17.35 -6.86
C ASP A 128 -11.17 -17.00 -5.85
N LEU A 129 -10.31 -17.95 -5.51
CA LEU A 129 -9.17 -17.73 -4.61
C LEU A 129 -8.17 -16.72 -5.19
N LEU A 130 -7.85 -16.83 -6.48
CA LEU A 130 -6.96 -15.88 -7.17
C LEU A 130 -7.60 -14.50 -7.24
N GLN A 131 -8.89 -14.42 -7.58
CA GLN A 131 -9.63 -13.16 -7.65
C GLN A 131 -9.68 -12.46 -6.29
N ALA A 132 -9.96 -13.22 -5.22
CA ALA A 132 -9.95 -12.74 -3.85
C ALA A 132 -8.57 -12.25 -3.44
N SER A 133 -7.51 -12.97 -3.82
CA SER A 133 -6.13 -12.56 -3.55
C SER A 133 -5.80 -11.24 -4.24
N LEU A 134 -6.18 -11.06 -5.51
CA LEU A 134 -5.98 -9.80 -6.24
C LEU A 134 -6.77 -8.64 -5.62
N LEU A 135 -8.02 -8.88 -5.21
CA LEU A 135 -8.84 -7.88 -4.51
C LEU A 135 -8.19 -7.48 -3.17
N LEU A 136 -7.77 -8.44 -2.38
CA LEU A 136 -7.15 -8.20 -1.07
C LEU A 136 -5.76 -7.54 -1.19
N ILE A 137 -4.99 -7.83 -2.24
CA ILE A 137 -3.74 -7.12 -2.53
C ILE A 137 -4.01 -5.64 -2.82
N ALA A 138 -5.04 -5.36 -3.62
CA ALA A 138 -5.42 -3.98 -3.96
C ALA A 138 -5.92 -3.19 -2.74
N LEU A 139 -6.79 -3.80 -1.92
CA LEU A 139 -7.21 -3.22 -0.63
C LEU A 139 -6.03 -3.08 0.33
N GLY A 140 -5.12 -4.04 0.30
CA GLY A 140 -3.85 -4.03 1.02
C GLY A 140 -3.04 -2.78 0.72
N ALA A 141 -2.95 -2.32 -0.53
CA ALA A 141 -2.19 -1.12 -0.88
C ALA A 141 -2.65 0.14 -0.13
N LEU A 142 -3.97 0.30 0.10
CA LEU A 142 -4.51 1.41 0.91
C LEU A 142 -4.15 1.21 2.38
N ALA A 143 -4.32 0.00 2.89
CA ALA A 143 -4.00 -0.36 4.26
C ALA A 143 -2.51 -0.15 4.56
N THR A 144 -1.62 -0.50 3.65
CA THR A 144 -0.18 -0.27 3.72
C THR A 144 0.15 1.20 3.92
N ASN A 145 -0.44 2.10 3.12
CA ASN A 145 -0.11 3.51 3.28
C ASN A 145 -0.67 4.09 4.58
N GLN A 146 -1.77 3.52 5.08
CA GLN A 146 -2.26 3.84 6.42
C GLN A 146 -1.33 3.30 7.52
N CYS A 147 -0.78 2.11 7.36
CA CYS A 147 0.21 1.52 8.27
C CYS A 147 1.48 2.38 8.33
N HIS A 148 1.97 2.81 7.17
CA HIS A 148 3.09 3.74 7.04
C HIS A 148 2.81 5.05 7.80
N LYS A 149 1.62 5.63 7.63
CA LYS A 149 1.21 6.84 8.35
C LYS A 149 1.20 6.65 9.85
N TRP A 150 0.64 5.54 10.35
CA TRP A 150 0.65 5.23 11.77
C TRP A 150 2.06 4.97 12.33
N ALA A 151 3.01 4.53 11.52
CA ALA A 151 4.41 4.36 11.93
C ALA A 151 5.15 5.70 12.11
N HIS A 152 4.69 6.77 11.48
CA HIS A 152 5.24 8.13 11.63
C HIS A 152 4.52 9.01 12.65
N MET A 153 3.30 8.64 13.04
CA MET A 153 2.54 9.38 14.03
C MET A 153 3.15 9.27 15.43
N ASP A 154 2.99 10.33 16.23
CA ASP A 154 3.24 10.26 17.65
C ASP A 154 2.44 9.13 18.28
N ARG A 155 3.11 8.30 19.08
CA ARG A 155 2.52 7.09 19.66
C ARG A 155 1.23 7.36 20.44
N ALA A 156 1.09 8.52 21.06
CA ALA A 156 -0.13 8.91 21.78
C ALA A 156 -1.33 9.14 20.84
N ALA A 157 -1.09 9.58 19.61
CA ALA A 157 -2.11 9.87 18.59
C ALA A 157 -2.55 8.62 17.81
N VAL A 158 -1.73 7.55 17.80
CA VAL A 158 -2.09 6.28 17.13
C VAL A 158 -3.22 5.56 17.90
N PRO A 159 -4.31 5.11 17.25
CA PRO A 159 -5.41 4.41 17.94
C PRO A 159 -4.96 3.17 18.73
N ALA A 160 -5.60 2.89 19.87
CA ALA A 160 -5.16 1.82 20.78
C ALA A 160 -5.10 0.43 20.14
N ALA A 161 -6.08 0.10 19.30
CA ALA A 161 -6.11 -1.16 18.54
C ALA A 161 -4.92 -1.28 17.57
N ILE A 162 -4.56 -0.18 16.90
CA ILE A 162 -3.41 -0.14 16.00
C ILE A 162 -2.10 -0.27 16.78
N ARG A 163 -1.97 0.39 17.94
CA ARG A 163 -0.78 0.19 18.80
C ARG A 163 -0.66 -1.24 19.30
N TRP A 164 -1.78 -1.92 19.57
CA TRP A 164 -1.78 -3.34 19.86
C TRP A 164 -1.27 -4.14 18.66
N ALA A 165 -1.81 -3.89 17.46
CA ALA A 165 -1.37 -4.56 16.24
C ALA A 165 0.12 -4.33 15.92
N GLN A 166 0.63 -3.10 16.13
CA GLN A 166 2.05 -2.76 15.98
C GLN A 166 2.93 -3.52 16.97
N ARG A 167 2.51 -3.67 18.24
CA ARG A 167 3.24 -4.48 19.23
C ARG A 167 3.36 -5.95 18.82
N HIS A 168 2.38 -6.46 18.08
CA HIS A 168 2.37 -7.83 17.55
C HIS A 168 2.87 -7.93 16.10
N HIS A 169 3.43 -6.85 15.55
CA HIS A 169 3.92 -6.80 14.17
C HIS A 169 2.87 -7.12 13.10
N LEU A 170 1.58 -7.05 13.40
CA LEU A 170 0.52 -7.21 12.40
C LEU A 170 0.40 -5.96 11.51
N VAL A 171 0.76 -4.81 12.08
CA VAL A 171 0.87 -3.50 11.43
C VAL A 171 2.29 -3.00 11.66
N LEU A 172 2.83 -2.25 10.68
CA LEU A 172 4.20 -1.72 10.72
C LEU A 172 4.49 -0.96 12.03
N PRO A 173 5.43 -1.46 12.86
CA PRO A 173 5.87 -0.75 14.05
C PRO A 173 6.71 0.49 13.70
N ASP A 174 6.56 1.56 14.48
CA ASP A 174 7.33 2.81 14.33
C ASP A 174 8.85 2.57 14.36
N TRP A 175 9.32 1.76 15.31
CA TRP A 175 10.74 1.47 15.48
C TRP A 175 11.33 0.70 14.30
N HIS A 176 10.52 -0.15 13.65
CA HIS A 176 10.96 -0.97 12.53
C HIS A 176 11.15 -0.08 11.31
N HIS A 177 10.14 0.75 11.01
CA HIS A 177 10.24 1.68 9.89
C HIS A 177 11.31 2.77 10.12
N ARG A 178 11.59 3.17 11.36
CA ARG A 178 12.68 4.11 11.66
C ARG A 178 14.05 3.65 11.17
N GLN A 179 14.28 2.34 11.05
CA GLN A 179 15.53 1.81 10.50
C GLN A 179 15.74 2.22 9.04
N HIS A 180 14.65 2.33 8.27
CA HIS A 180 14.69 2.84 6.91
C HIS A 180 15.14 4.31 6.85
N HIS A 181 14.69 5.12 7.82
CA HIS A 181 15.06 6.53 7.99
C HIS A 181 16.42 6.74 8.67
N THR A 182 17.24 5.68 8.78
CA THR A 182 18.58 5.76 9.35
C THR A 182 19.62 5.58 8.25
N ALA A 183 20.70 6.37 8.28
CA ALA A 183 21.80 6.23 7.32
C ALA A 183 22.30 4.77 7.29
N PRO A 184 22.55 4.20 6.11
CA PRO A 184 22.66 4.85 4.79
C PRO A 184 21.36 4.89 3.95
N PHE A 185 20.18 4.70 4.55
CA PHE A 185 18.86 4.75 3.87
C PHE A 185 18.66 3.68 2.78
N ASP A 186 19.26 2.49 2.96
CA ASP A 186 19.28 1.40 1.97
C ASP A 186 18.56 0.11 2.44
N SER A 187 17.71 0.18 3.47
CA SER A 187 17.04 -1.00 4.06
C SER A 187 15.61 -0.71 4.52
N HIS A 188 14.87 -1.77 4.88
CA HIS A 188 13.58 -1.70 5.58
C HIS A 188 12.43 -1.01 4.82
N TYR A 189 12.40 -1.20 3.50
CA TYR A 189 11.44 -0.55 2.61
C TYR A 189 9.99 -1.03 2.75
N CYS A 190 9.72 -2.24 3.27
CA CYS A 190 8.36 -2.77 3.40
C CYS A 190 7.55 -1.98 4.45
N MET A 191 6.34 -1.56 4.07
CA MET A 191 5.53 -0.58 4.82
C MET A 191 4.22 -1.14 5.41
N SER A 192 3.88 -2.41 5.19
CA SER A 192 2.62 -2.99 5.68
C SER A 192 2.78 -3.51 7.10
N SER A 193 3.62 -4.53 7.26
CA SER A 193 4.01 -5.14 8.54
C SER A 193 5.52 -5.16 8.72
N GLY A 194 6.27 -5.06 7.62
CA GLY A 194 7.73 -5.16 7.59
C GLY A 194 8.25 -6.59 7.72
N TRP A 195 7.38 -7.61 7.69
CA TRP A 195 7.78 -9.02 7.83
C TRP A 195 8.76 -9.47 6.76
N LEU A 196 8.64 -8.92 5.55
CA LEU A 196 9.50 -9.31 4.44
C LEU A 196 10.76 -8.47 4.32
N ASN A 197 11.00 -7.50 5.22
CA ASN A 197 12.24 -6.73 5.23
C ASN A 197 13.51 -7.59 5.34
N PRO A 198 13.61 -8.63 6.19
CA PRO A 198 14.81 -9.47 6.24
C PRO A 198 15.12 -10.15 4.91
N LEU A 199 14.10 -10.69 4.24
CA LEU A 199 14.24 -11.29 2.91
C LEU A 199 14.61 -10.23 1.86
N PHE A 200 13.90 -9.09 1.89
CA PHE A 200 14.06 -8.03 0.90
C PHE A 200 15.44 -7.37 1.00
N ASN A 201 15.92 -7.09 2.21
CA ASN A 201 17.25 -6.56 2.47
C ASN A 201 18.38 -7.49 2.00
N ALA A 202 18.15 -8.82 1.98
CA ALA A 202 19.16 -9.79 1.55
C ALA A 202 19.35 -9.84 0.03
N VAL A 203 18.32 -9.48 -0.75
CA VAL A 203 18.33 -9.58 -2.22
C VAL A 203 18.47 -8.24 -2.92
N LEU A 204 18.22 -7.14 -2.20
CA LEU A 204 18.20 -5.82 -2.78
C LEU A 204 19.58 -5.30 -3.19
N LEU A 205 19.62 -4.67 -4.35
CA LEU A 205 20.73 -3.80 -4.72
C LEU A 205 20.65 -2.53 -3.86
N ARG A 206 21.77 -2.16 -3.25
CA ARG A 206 21.86 -0.95 -2.42
C ARG A 206 21.54 0.29 -3.26
N CYS A 207 20.57 1.05 -2.80
CA CYS A 207 20.24 2.34 -3.36
C CYS A 207 21.42 3.30 -3.18
N ARG A 208 21.98 3.83 -4.26
CA ARG A 208 22.93 4.95 -4.18
C ARG A 208 22.12 6.23 -4.36
N ARG A 209 21.66 6.81 -3.25
CA ARG A 209 21.07 8.16 -3.26
C ARG A 209 22.15 9.21 -3.49
#